data_AF-A0A355GDV0-F1
#
_entry.id   AF-A0A355GDV0-F1
#
_cell.length_a   1.000
_cell.length_b   1.000
_cell.length_c   1.000
_cell.angle_alpha   90.00
_cell.angle_beta   90.00
_cell.angle_gamma   90.00
#
_symmetry.space_group_name_H-M   'P 1'
#
loop_
_entity.id
_entity.type
_entity.pdbx_description
1 polymer ?
#
loop_
_entity_poly.entity_id
_entity_poly.type
_entity_poly.pdbx_seq_one_letter_code
_entity_poly.pdbx_strand_id
1 'polypeptide(L)'
;MKLLSLCLFLTASLLLSAPHSTSAEPYNPLKATEGNPGKPIDITMRDKNRDRDIPLRIYLPAQKQAAPVILFSHGLGGTRKGCQYLGEHWSARGYVVVYMQHAGSDEDVWKGVALLERLKALKSATTLQNTVDRYQDVSAVLDQLALWNNDSTHPFHKKLDL
;
A
#
# COMPACT_ATOMS: atom_id res chain seq x y z
N MET A 1 -44.67 -68.86 -4.80
CA MET A 1 -43.89 -68.49 -3.59
C MET A 1 -42.45 -68.17 -3.98
N LYS A 2 -42.14 -66.92 -4.35
CA LYS A 2 -40.78 -66.35 -4.38
C LYS A 2 -40.94 -64.86 -4.11
N LEU A 3 -40.59 -64.48 -2.88
CA LEU A 3 -40.47 -63.11 -2.39
C LEU A 3 -39.03 -62.62 -2.65
N LEU A 4 -38.85 -61.29 -2.66
CA LEU A 4 -37.59 -60.52 -2.74
C LEU A 4 -36.95 -60.35 -4.13
N SER A 5 -37.20 -59.20 -4.76
CA SER A 5 -36.15 -58.38 -5.39
C SER A 5 -36.77 -57.14 -6.03
N LEU A 6 -37.12 -56.13 -5.23
CA LEU A 6 -37.16 -54.75 -5.69
C LEU A 6 -37.25 -53.85 -4.46
N CYS A 7 -36.61 -52.68 -4.51
CA CYS A 7 -36.50 -51.68 -3.43
C CYS A 7 -35.30 -51.87 -2.47
N LEU A 8 -34.07 -51.79 -2.98
CA LEU A 8 -32.95 -51.28 -2.18
C LEU A 8 -31.84 -50.64 -3.02
N PHE A 9 -32.16 -49.69 -3.90
CA PHE A 9 -31.14 -48.88 -4.59
C PHE A 9 -31.58 -47.42 -4.73
N LEU A 10 -32.05 -46.80 -3.64
CA LEU A 10 -32.36 -45.36 -3.65
C LEU A 10 -32.00 -44.63 -2.35
N THR A 11 -30.92 -45.03 -1.66
CA THR A 11 -30.55 -44.40 -0.37
C THR A 11 -29.07 -44.08 -0.18
N ALA A 12 -28.24 -44.07 -1.23
CA ALA A 12 -26.79 -43.92 -1.05
C ALA A 12 -26.15 -42.77 -1.86
N SER A 13 -26.80 -41.61 -1.99
CA SER A 13 -26.12 -40.42 -2.55
C SER A 13 -26.41 -39.11 -1.82
N LEU A 14 -27.01 -39.16 -0.63
CA LEU A 14 -27.38 -37.97 0.12
C LEU A 14 -26.62 -37.81 1.44
N LEU A 15 -25.34 -38.16 1.50
CA LEU A 15 -24.53 -37.90 2.69
C LEU A 15 -23.08 -37.65 2.28
N LEU A 16 -22.76 -36.43 1.83
CA LEU A 16 -21.43 -35.85 2.05
C LEU A 16 -21.37 -34.33 1.84
N SER A 17 -22.41 -33.59 2.23
CA SER A 17 -22.24 -32.14 2.48
C SER A 17 -21.86 -31.96 3.94
N ALA A 18 -20.62 -32.36 4.29
CA ALA A 18 -20.06 -31.91 5.55
C ALA A 18 -19.94 -30.37 5.48
N PRO A 19 -20.50 -29.61 6.42
CA PRO A 19 -20.24 -28.18 6.48
C PRO A 19 -18.72 -28.04 6.69
N HIS A 20 -18.01 -27.60 5.65
CA HIS A 20 -16.65 -27.11 5.84
C HIS A 20 -16.76 -25.84 6.67
N SER A 21 -16.70 -26.02 7.98
CA SER A 21 -16.38 -24.94 8.91
C SER A 21 -14.95 -24.49 8.56
N THR A 22 -14.84 -23.59 7.58
CA THR A 22 -13.60 -22.89 7.31
C THR A 22 -13.39 -21.97 8.50
N SER A 23 -12.71 -22.47 9.53
CA SER A 23 -12.16 -21.61 10.57
C SER A 23 -11.11 -20.76 9.89
N ALA A 24 -11.33 -19.45 9.84
CA ALA A 24 -10.30 -18.54 9.38
C ALA A 24 -9.09 -18.72 10.31
N GLU A 25 -7.91 -18.97 9.73
CA GLU A 25 -6.65 -18.95 10.46
C GLU A 25 -6.59 -17.69 11.34
N PRO A 26 -6.24 -17.81 12.63
CA PRO A 26 -6.16 -16.65 13.52
C PRO A 26 -5.28 -15.56 12.92
N TYR A 27 -5.77 -14.32 12.90
CA TYR A 27 -5.01 -13.20 12.37
C TYR A 27 -3.71 -13.02 13.15
N ASN A 28 -2.57 -13.21 12.47
CA ASN A 28 -1.24 -12.94 13.02
C ASN A 28 -0.67 -11.67 12.38
N PRO A 29 -0.58 -10.55 13.12
CA PRO A 29 -0.03 -9.30 12.60
C PRO A 29 1.48 -9.39 12.29
N LEU A 30 2.19 -10.38 12.86
CA LEU A 30 3.64 -10.55 12.66
C LEU A 30 4.00 -11.53 11.54
N LYS A 31 3.02 -12.25 10.97
CA LYS A 31 3.26 -13.19 9.87
C LYS A 31 3.71 -12.43 8.61
N ALA A 32 4.87 -12.79 8.07
CA ALA A 32 5.35 -12.31 6.77
C ALA A 32 5.05 -13.33 5.67
N THR A 33 5.04 -12.88 4.42
CA THR A 33 5.06 -13.73 3.23
C THR A 33 6.47 -14.26 3.01
N GLU A 34 6.62 -15.38 2.28
CA GLU A 34 7.94 -15.92 2.00
C GLU A 34 8.75 -15.04 1.04
N GLY A 35 10.05 -14.98 1.26
CA GLY A 35 11.01 -14.17 0.49
C GLY A 35 11.41 -12.88 1.20
N ASN A 36 12.52 -12.29 0.76
CA ASN A 36 12.99 -11.02 1.29
C ASN A 36 12.56 -9.88 0.34
N PRO A 37 11.77 -8.89 0.79
CA PRO A 37 11.50 -7.72 -0.02
C PRO A 37 12.81 -7.00 -0.39
N GLY A 38 12.87 -6.44 -1.59
CA GLY A 38 14.04 -5.70 -2.07
C GLY A 38 14.25 -4.38 -1.31
N LYS A 39 15.32 -3.66 -1.65
CA LYS A 39 15.52 -2.28 -1.14
C LYS A 39 14.40 -1.36 -1.66
N PRO A 40 13.98 -0.36 -0.88
CA PRO A 40 13.00 0.61 -1.35
C PRO A 40 13.52 1.39 -2.54
N ILE A 41 12.60 1.74 -3.44
CA ILE A 41 12.87 2.49 -4.68
C ILE A 41 12.47 3.95 -4.45
N ASP A 42 13.42 4.87 -4.62
CA ASP A 42 13.12 6.31 -4.63
C ASP A 42 12.91 6.78 -6.07
N ILE A 43 11.77 7.39 -6.36
CA ILE A 43 11.41 7.94 -7.67
C ILE A 43 10.69 9.28 -7.46
N THR A 44 10.75 10.20 -8.42
CA THR A 44 9.97 11.44 -8.36
C THR A 44 9.01 11.47 -9.53
N MET A 45 7.73 11.74 -9.26
CA MET A 45 6.76 12.06 -10.31
C MET A 45 6.54 13.57 -10.43
N ARG A 46 6.16 14.03 -11.62
CA ARG A 46 5.73 15.41 -11.86
C ARG A 46 4.23 15.46 -12.01
N ASP A 47 3.54 16.15 -11.10
CA ASP A 47 2.18 16.60 -11.33
C ASP A 47 2.23 17.79 -12.29
N LYS A 48 1.96 17.51 -13.58
CA LYS A 48 2.03 18.53 -14.64
C LYS A 48 0.96 19.61 -14.50
N ASN A 49 -0.17 19.31 -13.88
CA ASN A 49 -1.28 20.26 -13.75
C ASN A 49 -0.96 21.36 -12.73
N ARG A 50 -0.20 21.01 -11.69
CA ARG A 50 0.23 21.92 -10.62
C ARG A 50 1.70 22.32 -10.71
N ASP A 51 2.40 21.85 -11.74
CA ASP A 51 3.84 22.02 -11.94
C ASP A 51 4.66 21.67 -10.68
N ARG A 52 4.37 20.51 -10.10
CA ARG A 52 4.83 20.12 -8.76
C ARG A 52 5.52 18.75 -8.79
N ASP A 53 6.70 18.67 -8.19
CA ASP A 53 7.39 17.40 -7.98
C ASP A 53 6.88 16.74 -6.70
N ILE A 54 6.59 15.44 -6.80
CA ILE A 54 6.20 14.60 -5.67
C ILE A 54 7.19 13.45 -5.58
N PRO A 55 8.25 13.59 -4.76
CA PRO A 55 9.15 12.49 -4.47
C PRO A 55 8.43 11.35 -3.73
N LEU A 56 8.66 10.13 -4.18
CA LEU A 56 8.10 8.90 -3.64
C LEU A 56 9.19 7.97 -3.14
N ARG A 57 8.84 7.14 -2.16
CA ARG A 57 9.61 5.97 -1.76
C ARG A 57 8.71 4.75 -1.78
N ILE A 58 9.07 3.73 -2.53
CA ILE A 58 8.21 2.59 -2.84
C ILE A 58 8.86 1.31 -2.31
N TYR A 59 8.13 0.59 -1.47
CA TYR A 59 8.48 -0.76 -1.02
C TYR A 59 7.65 -1.75 -1.82
N LEU A 60 8.31 -2.71 -2.45
CA LEU A 60 7.67 -3.80 -3.17
C LEU A 60 7.71 -5.07 -2.32
N PRO A 61 6.65 -5.89 -2.35
CA PRO A 61 6.69 -7.21 -1.74
C PRO A 61 7.66 -8.12 -2.51
N ALA A 62 8.08 -9.22 -1.87
CA ALA A 62 8.93 -10.22 -2.53
C ALA A 62 8.21 -10.94 -3.68
N GLN A 63 6.89 -11.05 -3.57
CA GLN A 63 6.02 -11.62 -4.60
C GLN A 63 6.03 -10.76 -5.87
N LYS A 64 5.96 -11.41 -7.04
CA LYS A 64 6.02 -10.74 -8.34
C LYS A 64 4.64 -10.38 -8.90
N GLN A 65 3.58 -10.95 -8.33
CA GLN A 65 2.18 -10.70 -8.69
C GLN A 65 1.77 -9.28 -8.32
N ALA A 66 0.69 -8.80 -8.94
CA ALA A 66 0.04 -7.56 -8.52
C ALA A 66 -0.35 -7.66 -7.04
N ALA A 67 -0.13 -6.58 -6.31
CA ALA A 67 -0.36 -6.51 -4.87
C ALA A 67 -1.11 -5.24 -4.48
N PRO A 68 -1.98 -5.30 -3.45
CA PRO A 68 -2.72 -4.14 -2.97
C PRO A 68 -1.78 -3.03 -2.52
N VAL A 69 -2.19 -1.79 -2.82
CA VAL A 69 -1.36 -0.60 -2.57
C VAL A 69 -1.76 0.08 -1.26
N ILE A 70 -0.76 0.39 -0.43
CA ILE A 70 -0.89 1.27 0.73
C ILE A 70 -0.20 2.60 0.42
N LEU A 71 -0.93 3.69 0.50
CA LEU A 71 -0.36 5.04 0.48
C LEU A 71 -0.06 5.53 1.89
N PHE A 72 1.15 6.06 2.10
CA PHE A 72 1.58 6.59 3.38
C PHE A 72 1.97 8.06 3.24
N SER A 73 1.31 8.91 4.02
CA SER A 73 1.65 10.33 4.18
C SER A 73 2.29 10.57 5.53
N HIS A 74 3.42 11.27 5.56
CA HIS A 74 4.08 11.66 6.81
C HIS A 74 3.29 12.76 7.56
N GLY A 75 3.59 12.94 8.85
CA GLY A 75 3.13 14.08 9.64
C GLY A 75 3.86 15.39 9.29
N LEU A 76 3.45 16.50 9.90
CA LEU A 76 4.09 17.81 9.70
C LEU A 76 5.60 17.75 10.00
N GLY A 77 6.42 18.32 9.11
CA GLY A 77 7.88 18.29 9.23
C GLY A 77 8.50 16.93 8.92
N GLY A 78 7.71 15.97 8.46
CA GLY A 78 8.14 14.61 8.19
C GLY A 78 8.83 14.41 6.84
N THR A 79 9.12 13.14 6.53
CA THR A 79 9.82 12.75 5.31
C THR A 79 9.34 11.40 4.83
N ARG A 80 9.34 11.17 3.51
CA ARG A 80 9.04 9.86 2.91
C ARG A 80 10.00 8.74 3.35
N LYS A 81 11.12 9.10 4.00
CA LYS A 81 12.10 8.16 4.57
C LYS A 81 11.80 7.80 6.03
N GLY A 82 10.88 8.51 6.69
CA GLY A 82 10.48 8.25 8.07
C GLY A 82 9.62 7.00 8.18
N CYS A 83 9.41 6.50 9.41
CA CYS A 83 8.59 5.31 9.67
C CYS A 83 8.95 4.11 8.76
N GLN A 84 10.22 3.96 8.39
CA GLN A 84 10.69 2.91 7.47
C GLN A 84 10.25 1.50 7.88
N TYR A 85 10.22 1.22 9.18
CA TYR A 85 9.78 -0.05 9.72
C TYR A 85 8.34 -0.44 9.28
N LEU A 86 7.45 0.53 9.03
CA LEU A 86 6.10 0.25 8.54
C LEU A 86 6.11 -0.20 7.07
N GLY A 87 6.94 0.43 6.24
CA GLY A 87 7.09 0.08 4.83
C GLY A 87 7.70 -1.30 4.66
N GLU A 88 8.73 -1.61 5.46
CA GLU A 88 9.32 -2.95 5.54
C GLU A 88 8.29 -3.98 6.03
N HIS A 89 7.56 -3.67 7.09
CA HIS A 89 6.57 -4.58 7.66
C HIS A 89 5.40 -4.89 6.71
N TRP A 90 4.79 -3.88 6.10
CA TRP A 90 3.66 -4.09 5.19
C TRP A 90 4.10 -4.71 3.85
N SER A 91 5.28 -4.35 3.32
CA SER A 91 5.78 -5.00 2.10
C SER A 91 6.15 -6.47 2.32
N ALA A 92 6.73 -6.81 3.48
CA ALA A 92 6.91 -8.20 3.90
C ALA A 92 5.58 -8.96 4.09
N ARG A 93 4.43 -8.28 4.09
CA ARG A 93 3.09 -8.88 4.19
C ARG A 93 2.35 -8.93 2.85
N GLY A 94 3.03 -8.61 1.76
CA GLY A 94 2.46 -8.70 0.41
C GLY A 94 1.80 -7.42 -0.10
N TYR A 95 2.07 -6.26 0.50
CA TYR A 95 1.57 -4.96 0.03
C TYR A 95 2.63 -4.20 -0.75
N VAL A 96 2.22 -3.44 -1.76
CA VAL A 96 3.06 -2.35 -2.28
C VAL A 96 2.84 -1.12 -1.42
N VAL A 97 3.90 -0.55 -0.86
CA VAL A 97 3.79 0.61 0.05
C VAL A 97 4.43 1.82 -0.58
N VAL A 98 3.67 2.88 -0.78
CA VAL A 98 4.08 4.11 -1.46
C VAL A 98 4.06 5.27 -0.47
N TYR A 99 5.25 5.69 -0.06
CA TYR A 99 5.46 6.85 0.80
C TYR A 99 5.54 8.10 -0.06
N MET A 100 4.72 9.09 0.26
CA MET A 100 4.65 10.36 -0.47
C MET A 100 5.36 11.46 0.31
N GLN A 101 6.13 12.28 -0.40
CA GLN A 101 6.67 13.53 0.11
C GLN A 101 5.70 14.66 -0.18
N HIS A 102 5.42 15.50 0.83
CA HIS A 102 4.53 16.65 0.67
C HIS A 102 5.27 17.97 0.90
N ALA A 103 5.81 18.53 -0.19
CA ALA A 103 6.53 19.80 -0.16
C ALA A 103 5.70 20.92 0.50
N GLY A 104 6.35 21.70 1.36
CA GLY A 104 5.73 22.79 2.12
C GLY A 104 5.19 22.37 3.49
N SER A 105 5.09 21.07 3.77
CA SER A 105 4.68 20.51 5.08
C SER A 105 5.65 19.46 5.61
N ASP A 106 6.83 19.37 5.00
CA ASP A 106 7.83 18.35 5.22
C ASP A 106 9.09 18.86 5.92
N GLU A 107 10.11 18.01 6.00
CA GLU A 107 11.35 18.28 6.73
C GLU A 107 12.11 19.52 6.26
N ASP A 108 11.93 19.94 5.01
CA ASP A 108 12.56 21.15 4.48
C ASP A 108 12.03 22.43 5.15
N VAL A 109 10.84 22.37 5.77
CA VAL A 109 10.29 23.46 6.58
C VAL A 109 11.19 23.83 7.77
N TRP A 110 11.95 22.88 8.33
CA TRP A 110 12.71 23.11 9.57
C TRP A 110 14.19 22.76 9.51
N LYS A 111 14.63 21.93 8.56
CA LYS A 111 16.03 21.44 8.50
C LYS A 111 17.07 22.55 8.45
N GLY A 112 16.82 23.58 7.64
CA GLY A 112 17.69 24.76 7.52
C GLY A 112 17.44 25.85 8.55
N VAL A 113 16.45 25.68 9.43
CA VAL A 113 16.04 26.71 10.39
C VAL A 113 16.80 26.56 11.71
N ALA A 114 17.22 27.70 12.27
CA ALA A 114 17.86 27.77 13.58
C ALA A 114 17.00 27.08 14.65
N LEU A 115 17.62 26.36 15.59
CA LEU A 115 16.93 25.47 16.53
C LEU A 115 15.76 26.15 17.25
N LEU A 116 15.96 27.39 17.73
CA LEU A 116 14.95 28.16 18.46
C LEU A 116 13.74 28.56 17.60
N GLU A 117 13.90 28.66 16.28
CA GLU A 117 12.85 29.06 15.34
C GLU A 117 12.10 27.87 14.71
N ARG A 118 12.55 26.62 14.93
CA ARG A 118 11.97 25.44 14.27
C ARG A 118 10.49 25.22 14.60
N LEU A 119 10.09 25.41 15.86
CA LEU A 119 8.69 25.28 16.26
C LEU A 119 7.81 26.31 15.57
N LYS A 120 8.31 27.54 15.39
CA LYS A 120 7.61 28.59 14.67
C LYS A 120 7.49 28.25 13.18
N ALA A 121 8.58 27.80 12.55
CA ALA A 121 8.58 27.39 11.15
C ALA A 121 7.58 26.26 10.88
N LEU A 122 7.54 25.22 11.73
CA LEU A 122 6.56 24.14 11.65
C LEU A 122 5.12 24.67 11.76
N LYS A 123 4.83 25.53 12.75
CA LYS A 123 3.50 26.14 12.90
C LYS A 123 3.11 26.99 11.70
N SER A 124 4.05 27.73 11.09
CA SER A 124 3.79 28.51 9.89
C SER A 124 3.47 27.65 8.66
N ALA A 125 3.87 26.36 8.66
CA ALA A 125 3.54 25.41 7.61
C ALA A 125 2.17 24.73 7.78
N THR A 126 1.42 24.96 8.86
CA THR A 126 0.05 24.43 9.00
C THR A 126 -0.97 25.35 8.32
N THR A 127 -0.85 25.52 7.01
CA THR A 127 -1.72 26.39 6.20
C THR A 127 -2.85 25.59 5.55
N LEU A 128 -3.94 26.29 5.18
CA LEU A 128 -5.00 25.70 4.37
C LEU A 128 -4.45 25.22 3.02
N GLN A 129 -3.58 26.01 2.39
CA GLN A 129 -2.96 25.65 1.11
C GLN A 129 -2.18 24.34 1.22
N ASN A 130 -1.33 24.17 2.23
CA ASN A 130 -0.61 22.92 2.43
C ASN A 130 -1.56 21.74 2.69
N THR A 131 -2.68 21.96 3.36
CA THR A 131 -3.70 20.92 3.54
C THR A 131 -4.31 20.49 2.20
N VAL A 132 -4.69 21.46 1.36
CA VAL A 132 -5.23 21.20 0.01
C VAL A 132 -4.21 20.52 -0.88
N ASP A 133 -2.97 21.01 -0.89
CA ASP A 133 -1.87 20.44 -1.68
C ASP A 133 -1.62 18.99 -1.31
N ARG A 134 -1.67 18.65 -0.01
CA ARG A 134 -1.53 17.27 0.47
C ARG A 134 -2.63 16.36 -0.06
N TYR A 135 -3.88 16.81 -0.08
CA TYR A 135 -4.98 16.02 -0.63
C TYR A 135 -4.83 15.82 -2.13
N GLN A 136 -4.45 16.87 -2.86
CA GLN A 136 -4.21 16.80 -4.29
C GLN A 136 -2.99 15.93 -4.63
N ASP A 137 -1.95 15.93 -3.79
CA ASP A 137 -0.79 15.05 -3.94
C ASP A 137 -1.21 13.57 -3.89
N VAL A 138 -2.15 13.19 -3.02
CA VAL A 138 -2.68 11.81 -2.94
C VAL A 138 -3.35 11.41 -4.25
N SER A 139 -4.25 12.26 -4.77
CA SER A 139 -4.94 11.99 -6.03
C SER A 139 -3.96 11.89 -7.21
N ALA A 140 -3.02 12.85 -7.31
CA ALA A 140 -2.03 12.86 -8.39
C ALA A 140 -1.15 11.60 -8.36
N VAL A 141 -0.79 11.11 -7.16
CA VAL A 141 -0.01 9.87 -7.01
C VAL A 141 -0.84 8.66 -7.44
N LEU A 142 -2.11 8.55 -7.05
CA LEU A 142 -2.98 7.46 -7.51
C LEU A 142 -3.08 7.40 -9.03
N ASP A 143 -3.33 8.55 -9.67
CA ASP A 143 -3.41 8.64 -11.14
C ASP A 143 -2.08 8.21 -11.79
N GLN A 144 -0.95 8.68 -11.25
CA GLN A 144 0.36 8.33 -11.77
C GLN A 144 0.69 6.85 -11.59
N LEU A 145 0.33 6.25 -10.46
CA LEU A 145 0.47 4.82 -10.21
C LEU A 145 -0.36 4.01 -11.22
N ALA A 146 -1.60 4.44 -11.53
CA ALA A 146 -2.44 3.79 -12.52
C ALA A 146 -1.82 3.84 -13.93
N LEU A 147 -1.20 4.97 -14.30
CA LEU A 147 -0.45 5.07 -15.56
C LEU A 147 0.75 4.12 -15.59
N TRP A 148 1.58 4.14 -14.55
CA TRP A 148 2.75 3.25 -14.43
C TRP A 148 2.37 1.77 -14.41
N ASN A 149 1.21 1.41 -13.86
CA ASN A 149 0.73 0.04 -13.83
C ASN A 149 0.31 -0.47 -15.22
N ASN A 150 -0.09 0.43 -16.12
CA ASN A 150 -0.55 0.11 -17.47
C ASN A 150 0.52 0.30 -18.56
N ASP A 151 1.60 1.03 -18.28
CA ASP A 151 2.73 1.20 -19.18
C ASP A 151 3.63 -0.04 -19.17
N SER A 152 3.70 -0.76 -20.30
CA SER A 152 4.50 -1.99 -20.45
C SER A 152 6.01 -1.79 -20.36
N THR A 153 6.47 -0.55 -20.47
CA THR A 153 7.90 -0.20 -20.37
C THR A 153 8.29 0.19 -18.95
N HIS A 154 7.32 0.47 -18.08
CA HIS A 154 7.59 0.94 -16.73
C HIS A 154 7.90 -0.23 -15.78
N PRO A 155 8.86 -0.08 -14.83
CA PRO A 155 9.19 -1.13 -13.85
C PRO A 155 8.02 -1.60 -12.96
N PHE A 156 6.96 -0.80 -12.87
CA PHE A 156 5.75 -1.10 -12.09
C PHE A 156 4.60 -1.67 -12.92
N HIS A 157 4.83 -1.98 -14.19
CA HIS A 157 3.82 -2.61 -15.05
C HIS A 157 3.24 -3.87 -14.38
N LYS A 158 1.90 -3.90 -14.22
CA LYS A 158 1.15 -5.01 -13.63
C LYS A 158 1.63 -5.46 -12.24
N LYS A 159 2.26 -4.56 -11.47
CA LYS A 159 2.67 -4.81 -10.08
C LYS A 159 1.67 -4.31 -9.05
N LEU A 160 0.76 -3.42 -9.45
CA LEU A 160 -0.14 -2.74 -8.53
C LEU A 160 -1.57 -3.27 -8.71
N ASP A 161 -2.21 -3.63 -7.60
CA ASP A 161 -3.66 -3.87 -7.51
C ASP A 161 -4.30 -2.58 -6.97
N LEU A 162 -4.84 -1.76 -7.88
CA LEU A 162 -5.34 -0.40 -7.67
C LEU A 162 -6.86 -0.35 -7.80
#